data_AF-A0A1H6D7U5-F1
#
_entry.id   AF-A0A1H6D7U5-F1
#
_cell.length_a   1.000
_cell.length_b   1.000
_cell.length_c   1.000
_cell.angle_alpha   90.00
_cell.angle_beta   90.00
_cell.angle_gamma   90.00
#
_symmetry.space_group_name_H-M   'P 1'
#
loop_
_entity.id
_entity.type
_entity.pdbx_description
1 polymer ?
#
loop_
_entity_poly.entity_id
_entity_poly.type
_entity_poly.pdbx_seq_one_letter_code
_entity_poly.pdbx_strand_id
1 'polypeptide(L)'
;MSSPHLLTPEEKLADAKKLLSLPRIVVICGPTRFMTEMNEADLRETTAGRIVVKPGCDLKSPHELWSDPGEAEALKVRLDALHRAKIRLADDVLVVNVRPSSPAHGARGHLPSGPALCIDGSLSPLRVKSEGTSEFVSLLLAA
;
A
#
# COMPACT_ATOMS: atom_id res chain seq x y z
N MET A 1 20.36 1.81 -38.59
CA MET A 1 20.19 0.50 -37.91
C MET A 1 19.69 0.78 -36.51
N SER A 2 18.46 0.41 -36.18
CA SER A 2 17.94 0.58 -34.81
C SER A 2 18.64 -0.41 -33.89
N SER A 3 19.32 0.10 -32.87
CA SER A 3 19.89 -0.72 -31.81
C SER A 3 18.78 -1.52 -31.11
N PRO A 4 19.01 -2.79 -30.73
CA PRO A 4 18.05 -3.52 -29.92
C PRO A 4 17.91 -2.79 -28.57
N HIS A 5 16.71 -2.26 -28.29
CA HIS A 5 16.41 -1.67 -27.00
C HIS A 5 16.38 -2.81 -25.96
N LEU A 6 17.42 -2.88 -25.12
CA LEU A 6 17.45 -3.84 -24.03
C LEU A 6 16.44 -3.38 -22.97
N LEU A 7 15.40 -4.19 -22.77
CA LEU A 7 14.39 -3.90 -21.74
C LEU A 7 15.03 -3.85 -20.34
N THR A 8 14.59 -2.89 -19.53
CA THR A 8 14.89 -2.85 -18.10
C THR A 8 14.29 -4.07 -17.39
N PRO A 9 14.76 -4.44 -16.18
CA PRO A 9 14.15 -5.52 -15.40
C PRO A 9 12.64 -5.32 -15.17
N GLU A 10 12.21 -4.08 -14.95
CA GLU A 10 10.81 -3.71 -14.75
C GLU A 10 9.98 -3.90 -16.02
N GLU A 11 10.52 -3.52 -17.18
CA GLU A 11 9.89 -3.76 -18.49
C GLU A 11 9.79 -5.25 -18.79
N LYS A 12 10.84 -6.04 -18.51
CA LYS A 12 10.81 -7.51 -18.64
C LYS A 12 9.75 -8.14 -17.74
N LEU A 13 9.59 -7.63 -16.52
CA LEU A 13 8.54 -8.09 -15.61
C LEU A 13 7.14 -7.75 -16.14
N ALA A 14 6.95 -6.54 -16.67
CA ALA A 14 5.69 -6.13 -17.28
C ALA A 14 5.32 -7.01 -18.49
N ASP A 15 6.30 -7.29 -19.36
CA ASP A 15 6.14 -8.19 -20.50
C ASP A 15 5.81 -9.62 -20.05
N ALA A 16 6.51 -10.14 -19.04
CA ALA A 16 6.24 -11.47 -18.49
C ALA A 16 4.81 -11.57 -17.93
N LYS A 17 4.34 -10.58 -17.17
CA LYS A 17 2.96 -10.52 -16.68
C LYS A 17 1.94 -10.55 -17.81
N LYS A 18 2.21 -9.80 -18.89
CA LYS A 18 1.36 -9.75 -20.08
C LYS A 18 1.33 -11.08 -20.82
N LEU A 19 2.49 -11.72 -21.02
CA LEU A 19 2.59 -13.03 -21.68
C LEU A 19 1.85 -14.13 -20.90
N LEU A 20 1.90 -14.06 -19.57
CA LEU A 20 1.15 -14.96 -18.68
C LEU A 20 -0.33 -14.60 -18.54
N SER A 21 -0.78 -13.50 -19.15
CA SER A 21 -2.15 -12.98 -19.01
C SER A 21 -2.59 -12.82 -17.55
N LEU A 22 -1.68 -12.38 -16.68
CA LEU A 22 -2.00 -12.17 -15.28
C LEU A 22 -3.01 -11.03 -15.11
N PRO A 23 -4.03 -11.18 -14.23
CA PRO A 23 -4.83 -10.05 -13.80
C PRO A 23 -3.96 -8.98 -13.15
N ARG A 24 -4.47 -7.75 -13.11
CA ARG A 24 -3.75 -6.64 -12.46
C ARG A 24 -3.41 -6.98 -11.01
N ILE A 25 -2.17 -6.70 -10.64
CA ILE A 25 -1.66 -6.86 -9.28
C ILE A 25 -1.77 -5.52 -8.56
N VAL A 26 -2.52 -5.50 -7.45
CA VAL A 26 -2.66 -4.35 -6.57
C VAL A 26 -1.95 -4.64 -5.27
N VAL A 27 -0.98 -3.80 -4.89
CA VAL A 27 -0.46 -3.82 -3.52
C VAL A 27 -1.29 -2.86 -2.67
N ILE A 28 -1.72 -3.31 -1.50
CA ILE A 28 -2.32 -2.46 -0.47
C ILE A 28 -1.22 -2.10 0.52
N CYS A 29 -1.08 -0.81 0.80
CA CYS A 29 -0.10 -0.25 1.70
C CYS A 29 -0.80 0.61 2.76
N GLY A 30 -0.20 0.72 3.94
CA GLY A 30 -0.69 1.60 4.99
C GLY A 30 -0.20 1.18 6.37
N PRO A 31 -0.36 2.04 7.39
CA PRO A 31 -0.06 1.68 8.75
C PRO A 31 -0.87 0.46 9.23
N THR A 32 -0.25 -0.47 9.96
CA THR A 32 -0.91 -1.73 10.40
C THR A 32 -2.09 -1.51 11.35
N ARG A 33 -2.20 -0.33 12.00
CA ARG A 33 -3.41 0.04 12.74
C ARG A 33 -4.68 0.11 11.87
N PHE A 34 -4.55 0.18 10.55
CA PHE A 34 -5.65 0.15 9.57
C PHE A 34 -5.82 -1.21 8.89
N MET A 35 -5.44 -2.31 9.54
CA MET A 35 -5.56 -3.66 8.97
C MET A 35 -7.01 -4.04 8.62
N THR A 36 -8.00 -3.54 9.38
CA THR A 36 -9.42 -3.75 9.07
C THR A 36 -9.80 -3.12 7.73
N GLU A 37 -9.43 -1.87 7.53
CA GLU A 37 -9.67 -1.11 6.30
C GLU A 37 -8.88 -1.69 5.12
N MET A 38 -7.65 -2.15 5.36
CA MET A 38 -6.86 -2.87 4.36
C MET A 38 -7.52 -4.20 3.95
N ASN A 39 -8.17 -4.93 4.88
CA ASN A 39 -8.92 -6.14 4.57
C ASN A 39 -10.19 -5.84 3.77
N GLU A 40 -10.87 -4.72 4.04
CA GLU A 40 -12.02 -4.30 3.24
C GLU A 40 -11.60 -3.91 1.81
N ALA A 41 -10.50 -3.17 1.68
CA ALA A 41 -9.92 -2.84 0.37
C ALA A 41 -9.49 -4.10 -0.39
N ASP A 42 -8.92 -5.10 0.30
CA ASP A 42 -8.62 -6.41 -0.29
C ASP A 42 -9.89 -7.06 -0.85
N LEU A 43 -10.95 -7.18 -0.05
CA LEU A 43 -12.21 -7.76 -0.50
C LEU A 43 -12.73 -7.06 -1.76
N ARG A 44 -12.70 -5.73 -1.83
CA ARG A 44 -13.14 -4.95 -3.00
C ARG A 44 -12.28 -5.19 -4.24
N GLU A 45 -10.96 -5.23 -4.10
CA GLU A 45 -10.05 -5.44 -5.24
C GLU A 45 -10.07 -6.90 -5.72
N THR A 46 -10.13 -7.85 -4.79
CA THR A 46 -10.26 -9.28 -5.07
C THR A 46 -11.57 -9.59 -5.79
N THR A 47 -12.71 -9.05 -5.31
CA THR A 47 -14.01 -9.20 -5.99
C THR A 47 -14.06 -8.51 -7.36
N ALA A 48 -13.21 -7.51 -7.59
CA ALA A 48 -12.99 -6.89 -8.90
C ALA A 48 -12.06 -7.70 -9.83
N GLY A 49 -11.66 -8.92 -9.44
CA GLY A 49 -10.86 -9.83 -10.26
C GLY A 49 -9.37 -9.51 -10.30
N ARG A 50 -8.84 -8.80 -9.28
CA ARG A 50 -7.43 -8.41 -9.21
C ARG A 50 -6.67 -9.31 -8.24
N ILE A 51 -5.36 -9.44 -8.46
CA ILE A 51 -4.47 -10.08 -7.51
C ILE A 51 -4.12 -9.06 -6.43
N VAL A 52 -4.44 -9.35 -5.18
CA VAL A 52 -4.15 -8.46 -4.06
C VAL A 52 -2.92 -8.94 -3.29
N VAL A 53 -2.01 -8.00 -3.02
CA VAL A 53 -0.83 -8.21 -2.18
C VAL A 53 -0.87 -7.20 -1.05
N LYS A 54 -0.77 -7.63 0.21
CA LYS A 54 -0.82 -6.70 1.37
C LYS A 54 0.14 -7.11 2.48
N PRO A 55 0.45 -6.24 3.46
CA PRO A 55 1.09 -6.64 4.70
C PRO A 55 0.32 -7.79 5.36
N GLY A 56 1.06 -8.80 5.83
CA GLY A 56 0.50 -10.00 6.48
C GLY A 56 0.73 -10.06 7.98
N CYS A 57 1.57 -9.19 8.52
CA CYS A 57 1.94 -9.16 9.93
C CYS A 57 1.59 -7.80 10.52
N ASP A 58 0.82 -7.80 11.60
CA ASP A 58 0.64 -6.64 12.45
C ASP A 58 1.57 -6.75 13.66
N LEU A 59 2.77 -6.17 13.55
CA LEU A 59 3.76 -6.19 14.64
C LEU A 59 3.32 -5.40 15.88
N LYS A 60 2.21 -4.66 15.81
CA LYS A 60 1.63 -3.97 16.98
C LYS A 60 0.76 -4.90 17.82
N SER A 61 0.24 -5.96 17.23
CA SER A 61 -0.52 -7.00 17.94
C SER A 61 0.43 -8.02 18.57
N PRO A 62 0.19 -8.50 19.79
CA PRO A 62 1.03 -9.52 20.42
C PRO A 62 1.06 -10.82 19.62
N HIS A 63 2.24 -11.42 19.45
CA HIS A 63 2.41 -12.74 18.82
C HIS A 63 3.76 -13.35 19.21
N GLU A 64 3.82 -14.69 19.28
CA GLU A 64 5.03 -15.43 19.67
C GLU A 64 6.22 -15.14 18.75
N LEU A 65 5.99 -15.00 17.45
CA LEU A 65 7.03 -14.71 16.45
C LEU A 65 7.74 -13.34 16.61
N TRP A 66 7.24 -12.44 17.46
CA TRP A 66 7.85 -11.14 17.73
C TRP A 66 7.65 -10.69 19.18
N SER A 67 7.66 -11.65 20.11
CA SER A 67 7.56 -11.36 21.55
C SER A 67 8.86 -10.78 22.13
N ASP A 68 10.02 -11.13 21.56
CA ASP A 68 11.29 -10.50 21.92
C ASP A 68 11.45 -9.16 21.17
N PRO A 69 11.70 -8.04 21.88
CA PRO A 69 11.81 -6.72 21.23
C PRO A 69 12.96 -6.61 20.21
N GLY A 70 14.09 -7.29 20.44
CA GLY A 70 15.22 -7.27 19.52
C GLY A 70 14.92 -8.05 18.24
N GLU A 71 14.32 -9.23 18.38
CA GLU A 71 13.86 -10.04 17.24
C GLU A 71 12.73 -9.35 16.47
N ALA A 72 11.83 -8.65 17.16
CA ALA A 72 10.74 -7.88 16.56
C ALA A 72 11.26 -6.75 15.67
N GLU A 73 12.28 -6.00 16.10
CA GLU A 73 12.88 -4.94 15.30
C GLU A 73 13.60 -5.50 14.07
N ALA A 74 14.36 -6.59 14.24
CA ALA A 74 15.00 -7.27 13.12
C ALA A 74 13.97 -7.83 12.12
N LEU A 75 12.84 -8.34 12.60
CA LEU A 75 11.74 -8.80 11.77
C LEU A 75 11.08 -7.65 11.02
N LYS A 76 10.85 -6.51 11.67
CA LYS A 76 10.31 -5.29 11.04
C LYS A 76 11.14 -4.90 9.82
N VAL A 77 12.47 -4.82 9.95
CA VAL A 77 13.36 -4.47 8.83
C VAL A 77 13.19 -5.44 7.64
N ARG A 78 13.08 -6.74 7.90
CA ARG A 78 12.85 -7.75 6.85
C ARG A 78 11.46 -7.60 6.21
N LEU A 79 10.43 -7.32 7.00
CA LEU A 79 9.07 -7.10 6.51
C LEU A 79 8.96 -5.81 5.69
N ASP A 80 9.67 -4.75 6.07
CA ASP A 80 9.74 -3.49 5.31
C ASP A 80 10.40 -3.72 3.94
N ALA A 81 11.48 -4.50 3.89
CA ALA A 81 12.12 -4.90 2.64
C ALA A 81 11.20 -5.76 1.76
N LEU A 82 10.50 -6.72 2.36
CA LEU A 82 9.49 -7.53 1.67
C LEU A 82 8.36 -6.66 1.13
N HIS A 83 7.91 -5.66 1.88
CA HIS A 83 6.86 -4.77 1.44
C HIS A 83 7.28 -3.91 0.24
N ARG A 84 8.52 -3.41 0.21
CA ARG A 84 9.10 -2.76 -0.99
C ARG A 84 9.15 -3.71 -2.19
N ALA A 85 9.46 -4.99 -1.98
CA ALA A 85 9.40 -5.98 -3.05
C ALA A 85 7.96 -6.21 -3.57
N LYS A 86 6.96 -6.24 -2.68
CA LYS A 86 5.54 -6.30 -3.04
C LYS A 86 5.12 -5.09 -3.89
N ILE A 87 5.61 -3.89 -3.57
CA ILE A 87 5.36 -2.67 -4.35
C ILE A 87 5.95 -2.78 -5.75
N ARG A 88 7.20 -3.23 -5.88
CA ARG A 88 7.85 -3.45 -7.19
C ARG A 88 7.12 -4.50 -8.03
N LEU A 89 6.53 -5.51 -7.40
CA LEU A 89 5.73 -6.53 -8.08
C LEU A 89 4.38 -5.98 -8.58
N ALA A 90 3.80 -4.97 -7.96
CA ALA A 90 2.46 -4.51 -8.27
C ALA A 90 2.38 -3.59 -9.49
N ASP A 91 1.21 -3.57 -10.13
CA ASP A 91 0.88 -2.62 -11.20
C ASP A 91 0.29 -1.33 -10.61
N ASP A 92 -0.50 -1.48 -9.54
CA ASP A 92 -1.12 -0.38 -8.79
C ASP A 92 -0.76 -0.49 -7.30
N VAL A 93 -0.53 0.67 -6.67
CA VAL A 93 -0.39 0.81 -5.22
C VAL A 93 -1.65 1.46 -4.66
N LEU A 94 -2.26 0.85 -3.65
CA LEU A 94 -3.45 1.33 -2.98
C LEU A 94 -3.12 1.69 -1.53
N VAL A 95 -3.08 2.98 -1.22
CA VAL A 95 -2.66 3.46 0.11
C VAL A 95 -3.88 3.72 0.99
N VAL A 96 -3.97 2.99 2.10
CA VAL A 96 -4.92 3.22 3.19
C VAL A 96 -4.28 4.15 4.21
N ASN A 97 -4.88 5.33 4.37
CA ASN A 97 -4.48 6.31 5.37
C ASN A 97 -5.69 7.19 5.74
N VAL A 98 -5.56 7.96 6.83
CA VAL A 98 -6.50 9.03 7.16
C VAL A 98 -6.30 10.14 6.13
N ARG A 99 -7.27 10.36 5.23
CA ARG A 99 -7.32 11.64 4.54
C ARG A 99 -7.79 12.68 5.56
N PRO A 100 -7.06 13.80 5.80
CA PRO A 100 -7.73 14.93 6.41
C PRO A 100 -8.92 15.26 5.52
N SER A 101 -10.11 15.32 6.09
CA SER A 101 -11.30 15.75 5.37
C SER A 101 -10.95 17.07 4.68
N SER A 102 -10.96 17.10 3.35
CA SER A 102 -10.98 18.38 2.64
C SER A 102 -12.18 19.14 3.22
N PRO A 103 -12.04 20.40 3.68
CA PRO A 103 -13.20 21.12 4.17
C PRO A 103 -14.21 21.14 3.04
N ALA A 104 -15.40 20.61 3.31
CA ALA A 104 -16.55 20.81 2.43
C ALA A 104 -16.58 22.31 2.11
N HIS A 105 -16.68 22.65 0.82
CA HIS A 105 -16.79 24.03 0.36
C HIS A 105 -17.91 24.73 1.16
N GLY A 106 -17.54 25.58 2.12
CA GLY A 106 -18.46 26.44 2.87
C GLY A 106 -18.61 26.14 4.36
N ALA A 107 -17.63 26.52 5.17
CA ALA A 107 -17.87 26.92 6.56
C ALA A 107 -16.78 27.88 7.03
N ARG A 108 -17.11 29.18 7.14
CA ARG A 108 -16.31 30.14 7.91
C ARG A 108 -16.66 29.91 9.39
N GLY A 109 -15.73 29.39 10.17
CA GLY A 109 -15.91 29.19 11.61
C GLY A 109 -14.66 28.59 12.24
N HIS A 110 -14.22 29.21 13.34
CA HIS A 110 -13.06 28.85 14.14
C HIS A 110 -13.10 27.36 14.57
N LEU A 111 -12.08 26.57 14.22
CA LEU A 111 -11.94 25.17 14.60
C LEU A 111 -11.32 25.03 16.00
N PRO A 112 -11.87 24.23 16.93
CA PRO A 112 -11.09 23.68 18.02
C PRO A 112 -10.22 22.50 17.52
N SER A 113 -9.03 22.40 18.08
CA SER A 113 -7.98 21.42 17.78
C SER A 113 -8.36 19.97 18.16
N GLY A 114 -8.43 19.08 17.17
CA GLY A 114 -8.45 17.62 17.33
C GLY A 114 -8.50 16.92 15.96
N PRO A 115 -7.83 15.76 15.75
CA PRO A 115 -7.89 15.05 14.48
C PRO A 115 -9.27 14.38 14.32
N ALA A 116 -10.10 14.93 13.42
CA ALA A 116 -11.40 14.37 13.08
C ALA A 116 -11.25 13.04 12.31
N LEU A 117 -11.83 11.98 12.88
CA LEU A 117 -12.00 10.66 12.29
C LEU A 117 -13.22 10.69 11.36
N CYS A 118 -13.04 10.48 10.04
CA CYS A 118 -14.18 10.27 9.15
C CYS A 118 -14.62 8.81 9.23
N ILE A 119 -15.75 8.58 9.90
CA ILE A 119 -16.52 7.33 9.93
C ILE A 119 -17.77 7.46 9.04
N ASP A 120 -17.66 8.15 7.89
CA ASP A 120 -18.80 8.42 6.99
C ASP A 120 -18.58 7.89 5.55
N GLY A 121 -18.15 6.62 5.41
CA GLY A 121 -18.45 5.85 4.19
C GLY A 121 -17.65 6.17 2.91
N SER A 122 -16.50 6.85 2.99
CA SER A 122 -15.59 6.99 1.84
C SER A 122 -14.11 6.96 2.25
N LEU A 123 -13.70 5.84 2.85
CA LEU A 123 -12.32 5.39 2.73
C LEU A 123 -12.11 4.94 1.28
N SER A 124 -11.96 5.91 0.39
CA SER A 124 -11.41 5.67 -0.94
C SER A 124 -9.90 5.74 -0.80
N PRO A 125 -9.20 4.60 -0.72
CA PRO A 125 -7.75 4.61 -0.68
C PRO A 125 -7.18 5.28 -1.94
N LEU A 126 -6.02 5.91 -1.78
CA LEU A 126 -5.35 6.58 -2.90
C LEU A 126 -4.69 5.51 -3.77
N ARG A 127 -5.16 5.37 -5.01
CA ARG A 127 -4.49 4.54 -6.03
C ARG A 127 -3.40 5.35 -6.72
N VAL A 128 -2.17 4.85 -6.68
CA VAL A 128 -1.00 5.41 -7.36
C VAL A 128 -0.44 4.35 -8.32
N LYS A 129 -0.05 4.73 -9.53
CA LYS A 129 0.61 3.81 -10.47
C LYS A 129 1.99 3.43 -9.97
N SER A 130 2.43 2.19 -10.13
CA SER A 130 3.73 1.75 -9.58
C SER A 130 4.95 2.43 -10.24
N GLU A 131 4.82 2.97 -11.44
CA GLU A 131 5.88 3.71 -12.16
C GLU A 131 6.38 4.92 -11.34
N GLY A 132 7.58 4.81 -10.75
CA GLY A 132 8.25 5.91 -10.03
C GLY A 132 7.84 6.13 -8.56
N THR A 133 7.06 5.23 -7.94
CA THR A 133 6.44 5.45 -6.62
C THR A 133 7.22 4.95 -5.39
N SER A 134 8.39 4.34 -5.59
CA SER A 134 9.16 3.72 -4.50
C SER A 134 9.50 4.71 -3.37
N GLU A 135 9.83 5.96 -3.69
CA GLU A 135 10.19 6.99 -2.69
C GLU A 135 8.97 7.50 -1.90
N PHE A 136 7.89 7.86 -2.62
CA PHE A 136 6.68 8.44 -2.01
C PHE A 136 5.97 7.45 -1.08
N VAL A 137 5.92 6.17 -1.47
CA VAL A 137 5.31 5.11 -0.66
C VAL A 137 6.21 4.71 0.51
N SER A 138 7.54 4.76 0.34
CA SER A 138 8.49 4.52 1.44
C SER A 138 8.38 5.56 2.55
N LEU A 139 8.17 6.85 2.22
CA LEU A 139 7.94 7.89 3.22
C LEU A 139 6.66 7.65 4.03
N LEU A 140 5.62 7.12 3.38
CA LEU A 140 4.31 6.82 3.98
C LEU A 140 4.33 5.58 4.89
N LEU A 141 5.28 4.68 4.69
CA LEU A 141 5.46 3.44 5.45
C LEU A 141 6.47 3.56 6.60
N ALA A 142 7.29 4.60 6.59
CA ALA A 142 8.26 4.89 7.65
C ALA A 142 7.66 5.64 8.86
N ALA A 143 6.39 6.05 8.79
CA ALA A 143 5.64 6.77 9.82
C ALA A 143 4.54 5.89 10.46
#